data_AF-A0AAE3EYI5-F1
#
_entry.id   AF-A0AAE3EYI5-F1
#
_cell.length_a   1.000
_cell.length_b   1.000
_cell.length_c   1.000
_cell.angle_alpha   90.00
_cell.angle_beta   90.00
_cell.angle_gamma   90.00
#
_symmetry.space_group_name_H-M   'P 1'
#
loop_
_entity.id
_entity.type
_entity.pdbx_description
1 polymer ?
#
loop_
_entity_poly.entity_id
_entity_poly.type
_entity_poly.pdbx_seq_one_letter_code
_entity_poly.pdbx_strand_id
1 'polypeptide(L)'
;MNGKTLHTDLLNTTTFWDVDLNLLDTVKDKDFIIVRALERGTDVEIRYIESVYSQQEIIAALERTKGVSKKTLNFYKTITI
;
A
#
# COMPACT_ATOMS: atom_id res chain seq x y z
N MET A 1 15.10 -4.74 -15.15
CA MET A 1 14.48 -3.97 -14.05
C MET A 1 13.20 -3.37 -14.58
N ASN A 2 12.07 -4.08 -14.46
CA ASN A 2 10.77 -3.52 -14.81
C ASN A 2 10.26 -2.80 -13.56
N GLY A 3 10.49 -1.49 -13.48
CA GLY A 3 9.94 -0.67 -12.40
C GLY A 3 8.42 -0.74 -12.45
N LYS A 4 7.78 -1.12 -11.34
CA LYS A 4 6.33 -1.01 -11.22
C LYS A 4 6.00 0.49 -11.32
N THR A 5 5.28 0.93 -12.35
CA THR A 5 4.90 2.34 -12.47
C THR A 5 3.73 2.62 -11.54
N LEU A 6 3.85 3.67 -10.71
CA LEU A 6 2.75 4.13 -9.86
C LEU A 6 1.79 4.99 -10.68
N HIS A 7 0.54 4.56 -10.77
CA HIS A 7 -0.56 5.34 -11.33
C HIS A 7 -1.10 6.24 -10.23
N THR A 8 -0.55 7.46 -10.14
CA THR A 8 -0.89 8.42 -9.08
C THR A 8 -2.33 8.91 -9.16
N ASP A 9 -2.99 8.78 -10.31
CA ASP A 9 -4.42 9.05 -10.52
C ASP A 9 -5.33 8.07 -9.76
N LEU A 10 -4.82 6.89 -9.40
CA LEU A 10 -5.53 5.91 -8.58
C LEU A 10 -5.25 6.06 -7.07
N LEU A 11 -4.40 7.01 -6.69
CA LEU A 11 -4.12 7.36 -5.29
C LEU A 11 -4.78 8.68 -4.92
N ASN A 12 -5.54 8.69 -3.82
CA ASN A 12 -6.22 9.90 -3.37
C ASN A 12 -5.24 10.81 -2.62
N THR A 13 -5.19 12.08 -2.99
CA THR A 13 -4.34 13.08 -2.32
C THR A 13 -4.66 13.24 -0.84
N THR A 14 -5.88 12.94 -0.40
CA THR A 14 -6.28 12.95 1.02
C THR A 14 -5.60 11.82 1.80
N THR A 15 -5.44 10.64 1.21
CA THR A 15 -4.73 9.50 1.81
C THR A 15 -3.24 9.80 1.97
N PHE A 16 -2.68 10.60 1.07
CA PHE A 16 -1.27 10.95 0.95
C PHE A 16 -1.00 12.46 1.16
N TRP A 17 -1.78 13.11 2.01
CA TRP A 17 -1.80 14.58 2.15
C TRP A 17 -0.46 15.22 2.54
N ASP A 18 0.46 14.44 3.11
CA ASP A 18 1.76 14.85 3.62
C ASP A 18 2.94 14.57 2.65
N VAL A 19 2.68 14.05 1.45
CA VAL A 19 3.72 13.70 0.47
C VAL A 19 3.36 14.15 -0.94
N ASP A 20 4.38 14.42 -1.76
CA ASP A 20 4.21 14.59 -3.21
C ASP A 20 4.14 13.20 -3.87
N LEU A 21 2.95 12.85 -4.38
CA LEU A 21 2.71 11.56 -5.05
C LEU A 21 3.64 11.32 -6.25
N ASN A 22 4.12 12.38 -6.91
CA ASN A 22 5.00 12.25 -8.08
C ASN A 22 6.42 11.84 -7.72
N LEU A 23 6.78 11.93 -6.43
CA LEU A 23 8.10 11.56 -5.93
C LEU A 23 8.11 10.16 -5.29
N LEU A 24 6.95 9.52 -5.17
CA LEU A 24 6.85 8.17 -4.59
C LEU A 24 7.39 7.12 -5.56
N ASP A 25 8.30 6.30 -5.05
CA ASP A 25 8.86 5.15 -5.77
C ASP A 25 8.24 3.85 -5.24
N THR A 26 7.73 3.02 -6.16
CA THR A 26 7.01 1.78 -5.84
C THR A 26 7.88 0.71 -5.18
N VAL A 27 9.21 0.81 -5.25
CA VAL A 27 10.12 -0.17 -4.66
C VAL A 27 10.67 0.37 -3.35
N LYS A 28 11.18 1.60 -3.36
CA LYS A 28 11.82 2.25 -2.22
C LYS A 28 10.80 2.64 -1.15
N ASP A 29 9.65 3.16 -1.55
CA ASP A 29 8.62 3.68 -0.62
C ASP A 29 7.48 2.66 -0.41
N LYS A 30 7.68 1.40 -0.84
CA LYS A 30 6.69 0.33 -0.81
C LYS A 30 5.95 0.19 0.52
N ASP A 31 6.68 0.08 1.63
CA ASP A 31 6.07 -0.18 2.94
C ASP A 31 5.13 0.98 3.35
N PHE A 32 5.54 2.21 3.06
CA PHE A 32 4.74 3.41 3.27
C PHE A 32 3.48 3.40 2.40
N ILE A 33 3.63 3.17 1.09
CA ILE A 33 2.52 3.17 0.12
C ILE A 33 1.47 2.13 0.52
N ILE A 34 1.91 0.89 0.77
CA ILE A 34 1.03 -0.22 1.15
C ILE A 34 0.29 0.11 2.43
N VAL A 35 1.00 0.42 3.52
CA VAL A 35 0.35 0.66 4.82
C VAL A 35 -0.60 1.84 4.76
N ARG A 36 -0.21 2.90 4.04
CA ARG A 36 -1.02 4.10 3.95
C ARG A 36 -2.35 3.84 3.25
N ALA A 37 -2.33 3.18 2.10
CA ALA A 37 -3.54 2.84 1.37
C ALA A 37 -4.41 1.83 2.13
N LEU A 38 -3.81 0.81 2.75
CA LEU A 38 -4.59 -0.24 3.41
C LEU A 38 -5.22 0.20 4.74
N GLU A 39 -4.62 1.16 5.45
CA GLU A 39 -5.16 1.66 6.72
C GLU A 39 -6.09 2.88 6.56
N ARG A 40 -5.94 3.64 5.46
CA ARG A 40 -6.62 4.95 5.31
C ARG A 40 -7.23 5.21 3.94
N GLY A 41 -6.92 4.37 2.95
CA GLY A 41 -7.37 4.54 1.58
C GLY A 41 -8.81 4.06 1.37
N THR A 42 -9.31 4.38 0.20
CA THR A 42 -10.58 3.93 -0.33
C THR A 42 -10.48 2.52 -0.91
N ASP A 43 -11.63 1.88 -1.16
CA ASP A 43 -11.68 0.57 -1.84
C ASP A 43 -10.97 0.56 -3.21
N VAL A 44 -10.93 1.70 -3.91
CA VAL A 44 -10.21 1.83 -5.19
C VAL A 44 -8.71 1.75 -4.98
N GLU A 45 -8.19 2.49 -3.99
CA GLU A 45 -6.77 2.48 -3.63
C GLU A 45 -6.34 1.11 -3.13
N ILE A 46 -7.14 0.48 -2.27
CA ILE A 46 -6.87 -0.86 -1.74
C ILE A 46 -6.73 -1.87 -2.89
N ARG A 47 -7.72 -1.94 -3.79
CA ARG A 47 -7.65 -2.84 -4.96
C ARG A 47 -6.46 -2.54 -5.86
N TYR A 48 -6.11 -1.26 -6.01
CA TYR A 48 -4.93 -0.88 -6.78
C TYR A 48 -3.65 -1.41 -6.13
N ILE A 49 -3.46 -1.21 -4.82
CA ILE A 49 -2.31 -1.73 -4.08
C ILE A 49 -2.22 -3.26 -4.16
N GLU A 50 -3.36 -3.95 -4.04
CA GLU A 50 -3.45 -5.42 -4.19
C GLU A 50 -3.06 -5.88 -5.61
N SER A 51 -3.30 -5.06 -6.64
CA SER A 51 -2.86 -5.37 -8.01
C SER A 51 -1.35 -5.11 -8.26
N VAL A 52 -0.74 -4.22 -7.47
CA VAL A 52 0.65 -3.77 -7.65
C VAL A 52 1.63 -4.63 -6.84
N TYR A 53 1.23 -5.06 -5.64
CA TYR A 53 2.08 -5.78 -4.71
C TYR A 53 1.57 -7.19 -4.46
N SER A 54 2.47 -8.15 -4.43
CA SER A 54 2.11 -9.52 -4.05
C SER A 54 1.62 -9.57 -2.60
N GLN A 55 0.79 -10.57 -2.29
CA GLN A 55 0.31 -10.79 -0.93
C GLN A 55 1.46 -10.90 0.09
N GLN A 56 2.58 -11.55 -0.28
CA GLN A 56 3.75 -11.65 0.59
C GLN A 56 4.40 -10.28 0.85
N GLU A 57 4.47 -9.41 -0.17
CA GLU A 57 4.97 -8.05 0.00
C GLU A 57 4.07 -7.22 0.92
N ILE A 58 2.74 -7.37 0.77
CA ILE A 58 1.75 -6.69 1.61
C ILE A 58 1.89 -7.12 3.07
N ILE A 59 1.88 -8.43 3.34
CA ILE A 59 2.03 -8.94 4.71
C ILE A 59 3.36 -8.46 5.31
N ALA A 60 4.46 -8.55 4.56
CA ALA A 60 5.76 -8.12 5.07
C ALA A 60 5.83 -6.61 5.37
N ALA A 61 5.20 -5.77 4.55
CA ALA A 61 5.11 -4.32 4.79
C ALA A 61 4.29 -4.00 6.06
N LEU A 62 3.17 -4.69 6.26
CA LEU A 62 2.31 -4.54 7.44
C LEU A 62 3.03 -5.02 8.72
N GLU A 63 3.84 -6.08 8.65
CA GLU A 63 4.61 -6.58 9.79
C GLU A 63 5.79 -5.68 10.18
N ARG A 64 6.48 -5.09 9.19
CA ARG A 64 7.62 -4.19 9.43
C ARG A 64 7.20 -2.84 10.00
N THR A 65 5.99 -2.40 9.69
CA THR A 65 5.54 -1.05 10.03
C THR A 65 4.88 -1.00 11.40
N LYS A 66 5.40 -0.13 12.27
CA LYS A 66 4.81 0.10 13.59
C LYS A 66 3.49 0.87 13.47
N GLY A 67 2.52 0.53 14.32
CA GLY A 67 1.24 1.25 14.39
C GLY A 67 0.17 0.77 13.40
N VAL A 68 0.45 -0.27 12.61
CA VAL A 68 -0.56 -0.94 11.78
C VAL A 68 -1.60 -1.62 12.67
N SER A 69 -2.88 -1.50 12.31
CA SER A 69 -3.93 -2.17 13.04
C SER A 69 -3.78 -3.70 12.93
N LYS A 70 -3.98 -4.40 14.06
CA LYS A 70 -3.99 -5.88 14.07
C LYS A 70 -5.06 -6.45 13.15
N LYS A 71 -6.16 -5.72 12.95
CA LYS A 71 -7.26 -6.13 12.08
C LYS A 71 -6.80 -6.24 10.63
N THR A 72 -6.13 -5.21 10.10
CA THR A 72 -5.61 -5.21 8.72
C THR A 72 -4.57 -6.29 8.52
N LEU A 73 -3.59 -6.41 9.43
CA LEU A 73 -2.57 -7.47 9.34
C LEU A 73 -3.20 -8.87 9.34
N ASN A 74 -4.13 -9.14 10.25
CA ASN A 74 -4.77 -10.45 10.34
C ASN A 74 -5.68 -10.74 9.14
N PHE A 75 -6.34 -9.72 8.58
CA PHE A 75 -7.13 -9.87 7.36
C PHE A 75 -6.27 -10.43 6.22
N TYR A 76 -5.14 -9.77 5.91
CA TYR A 76 -4.25 -10.19 4.82
C TYR A 76 -3.51 -11.51 5.09
N LYS A 77 -3.33 -11.90 6.35
CA LYS A 77 -2.82 -13.24 6.71
C LYS A 77 -3.84 -14.36 6.53
N THR A 78 -5.13 -14.04 6.51
CA THR A 78 -6.21 -15.03 6.50
C THR A 78 -6.78 -15.25 5.10
N ILE A 79 -6.86 -14.19 4.28
CA ILE A 79 -7.43 -14.28 2.93
C ILE A 79 -6.37 -14.66 1.88
N THR A 80 -6.79 -14.83 0.64
CA THR A 80 -5.92 -14.89 -0.54
C THR A 80 -6.43 -13.87 -1.54
N ILE A 81 -5.53 -13.06 -2.08
CA ILE A 81 -5.79 -12.01 -3.06
C ILE A 81 -5.00 -12.25 -4.33
#